data_AF-A0A2W4T4U7-F1
#
_entry.id   AF-A0A2W4T4U7-F1
#
_cell.length_a   1.000
_cell.length_b   1.000
_cell.length_c   1.000
_cell.angle_alpha   90.00
_cell.angle_beta   90.00
_cell.angle_gamma   90.00
#
_symmetry.space_group_name_H-M   'P 1'
#
loop_
_entity.id
_entity.type
_entity.pdbx_description
1 polymer ?
#
loop_
_entity_poly.entity_id
_entity_poly.type
_entity_poly.pdbx_seq_one_letter_code
_entity_poly.pdbx_strand_id
1 'polypeptide(L)'
;MLAIQGLKCIYDTGARGWAIELALSGEGEEAVRRFDVDGPDDAEMLIEAFEDSTSSAFDPATGEIIFAYEYADFGADDEEEDEDAEDAEDEASEDGSDEDEKKGKQ
;
A
#
# COMPACT_ATOMS: atom_id res chain seq x y z
N MET A 1 -13.37 15.20 -6.43
CA MET A 1 -13.18 13.85 -5.86
C MET A 1 -14.47 13.43 -5.18
N LEU A 2 -14.76 12.12 -5.14
CA LEU A 2 -15.90 11.54 -4.45
C LEU A 2 -15.41 10.83 -3.19
N ALA A 3 -16.00 11.10 -2.04
CA ALA A 3 -15.61 10.46 -0.78
C ALA A 3 -16.05 8.99 -0.80
N ILE A 4 -15.16 8.09 -0.39
CA ILE A 4 -15.48 6.66 -0.33
C ILE A 4 -16.19 6.38 1.00
N GLN A 5 -17.43 5.90 0.91
CA GLN A 5 -18.28 5.57 2.06
C GLN A 5 -18.13 4.10 2.48
N GLY A 6 -17.64 3.27 1.58
CA GLY A 6 -17.41 1.87 1.86
C GLY A 6 -16.76 1.15 0.69
N LEU A 7 -16.12 0.04 1.02
CA LEU A 7 -15.42 -0.83 0.09
C LEU A 7 -15.99 -2.25 0.23
N LYS A 8 -16.22 -2.93 -0.89
CA LYS A 8 -16.62 -4.34 -0.93
C LYS A 8 -15.63 -5.14 -1.77
N CYS A 9 -15.09 -6.19 -1.18
CA CYS A 9 -14.32 -7.19 -1.91
C CYS A 9 -15.24 -8.30 -2.42
N ILE A 10 -15.11 -8.64 -3.70
CA ILE A 10 -16.01 -9.54 -4.41
C ILE A 10 -15.18 -10.56 -5.20
N TYR A 11 -15.38 -11.84 -4.92
CA TYR A 11 -14.98 -12.90 -5.85
C TYR A 11 -16.09 -13.12 -6.90
N ASP A 12 -15.86 -12.69 -8.13
CA ASP A 12 -16.77 -12.86 -9.24
C ASP A 12 -16.68 -14.29 -9.78
N THR A 13 -17.70 -15.10 -9.52
CA THR A 13 -17.74 -16.50 -9.97
C THR A 13 -17.96 -16.64 -11.47
N GLY A 14 -18.50 -15.62 -12.15
CA GLY A 14 -18.69 -15.60 -13.60
C GLY A 14 -17.39 -15.31 -14.34
N ALA A 15 -16.66 -14.27 -13.90
CA ALA A 15 -15.34 -13.93 -14.45
C ALA A 15 -14.22 -14.81 -13.89
N ARG A 16 -14.47 -15.52 -12.78
CA ARG A 16 -13.50 -16.30 -12.00
C ARG A 16 -12.33 -15.44 -11.53
N GLY A 17 -12.61 -14.22 -11.08
CA GLY A 17 -11.63 -13.21 -10.67
C GLY A 17 -12.05 -12.41 -9.45
N TRP A 18 -11.13 -11.61 -8.93
CA TRP A 18 -11.37 -10.72 -7.80
C TRP A 18 -11.69 -9.31 -8.30
N ALA A 19 -12.56 -8.61 -7.58
CA ALA A 19 -12.93 -7.24 -7.86
C ALA A 19 -13.22 -6.48 -6.57
N ILE A 20 -13.01 -5.18 -6.61
CA ILE A 20 -13.39 -4.24 -5.56
C ILE A 20 -14.52 -3.35 -6.08
N GLU A 21 -15.49 -3.10 -5.22
CA GLU A 21 -16.56 -2.13 -5.45
C GLU A 21 -16.52 -1.04 -4.37
N LEU A 22 -16.44 0.21 -4.81
CA LEU A 22 -16.49 1.40 -3.96
C LEU A 22 -17.88 2.01 -3.99
N ALA A 23 -18.42 2.26 -2.80
CA ALA A 23 -19.57 3.13 -2.61
C ALA A 23 -19.06 4.57 -2.44
N LEU A 24 -19.47 5.46 -3.34
CA LEU A 24 -18.98 6.83 -3.44
C LEU A 24 -20.11 7.81 -3.13
N SER A 25 -19.79 8.91 -2.44
CA SER A 25 -20.71 10.02 -2.20
C SER A 25 -20.02 11.37 -2.35
N GLY A 26 -20.70 12.34 -2.97
CA GLY A 26 -20.24 13.72 -3.07
C GLY A 26 -21.32 14.64 -3.64
N GLU A 27 -21.40 15.90 -3.17
CA GLU A 27 -22.29 16.96 -3.70
C GLU A 27 -23.75 16.55 -4.03
N GLY A 28 -24.32 15.59 -3.29
CA GLY A 28 -25.68 15.10 -3.50
C GLY A 28 -25.84 13.95 -4.50
N GLU A 29 -24.71 13.40 -4.98
CA GLU A 29 -24.64 12.23 -5.85
C GLU A 29 -24.10 11.02 -5.08
N GLU A 30 -24.77 9.87 -5.26
CA GLU A 30 -24.29 8.56 -4.85
C GLU A 30 -23.89 7.78 -6.11
N ALA A 31 -22.68 7.22 -6.09
CA ALA A 31 -22.17 6.43 -7.22
C ALA A 31 -21.55 5.12 -6.71
N VAL A 32 -21.52 4.12 -7.59
CA VAL A 32 -20.85 2.86 -7.31
C VAL A 32 -19.82 2.62 -8.41
N ARG A 33 -18.58 2.33 -8.01
CA ARG A 33 -17.50 2.05 -8.94
C ARG A 33 -16.89 0.70 -8.68
N ARG A 34 -16.85 -0.14 -9.71
CA ARG A 34 -16.24 -1.46 -9.69
C ARG A 34 -14.98 -1.48 -10.53
N PHE A 35 -13.94 -2.18 -10.06
CA PHE A 35 -12.74 -2.50 -10.81
C PHE A 35 -12.24 -3.89 -10.43
N ASP A 36 -11.61 -4.56 -11.39
CA ASP A 36 -11.01 -5.88 -11.20
C ASP A 36 -9.62 -5.73 -10.57
N VAL A 37 -9.21 -6.70 -9.76
CA VAL A 37 -7.88 -6.76 -9.14
C VAL A 37 -7.25 -8.12 -9.44
N ASP A 38 -5.91 -8.19 -9.48
CA ASP A 38 -5.23 -9.36 -10.04
C ASP A 38 -5.32 -10.60 -9.15
N GLY A 39 -5.59 -10.42 -7.86
CA GLY A 39 -5.67 -11.52 -6.90
C GLY A 39 -6.22 -11.13 -5.53
N PRO A 40 -6.27 -12.11 -4.61
CA PRO A 40 -6.65 -11.86 -3.23
C PRO A 40 -5.65 -10.94 -2.52
N ASP A 41 -4.36 -11.05 -2.84
CA ASP A 41 -3.29 -10.25 -2.21
C ASP A 41 -3.46 -8.75 -2.52
N ASP A 42 -3.78 -8.40 -3.78
CA ASP A 42 -4.10 -7.02 -4.17
C ASP A 42 -5.35 -6.50 -3.45
N ALA A 43 -6.37 -7.35 -3.32
CA ALA A 43 -7.59 -7.00 -2.62
C ALA A 43 -7.32 -6.73 -1.12
N GLU A 44 -6.50 -7.57 -0.48
CA GLU A 44 -6.08 -7.42 0.91
C GLU A 44 -5.29 -6.14 1.10
N MET A 45 -4.28 -5.87 0.27
CA MET A 45 -3.48 -4.64 0.31
C MET A 45 -4.35 -3.37 0.19
N LEU A 46 -5.36 -3.37 -0.69
CA LEU A 46 -6.29 -2.24 -0.84
C LEU A 46 -7.21 -2.06 0.37
N ILE A 47 -7.63 -3.16 0.99
CA ILE A 47 -8.45 -3.13 2.21
C ILE A 47 -7.63 -2.56 3.36
N GLU A 48 -6.40 -3.05 3.56
CA GLU A 48 -5.50 -2.55 4.60
C GLU A 48 -5.22 -1.04 4.42
N ALA A 49 -4.89 -0.61 3.20
CA ALA A 49 -4.68 0.81 2.91
C ALA A 49 -5.92 1.66 3.24
N PHE A 50 -7.13 1.13 3.00
CA PHE A 50 -8.38 1.80 3.32
C PHE A 50 -8.61 1.88 4.84
N GLU A 51 -8.42 0.78 5.57
CA GLU A 51 -8.60 0.70 7.01
C GLU A 51 -7.61 1.56 7.80
N ASP A 52 -6.37 1.65 7.31
CA ASP A 52 -5.31 2.46 7.91
C ASP A 52 -5.45 3.95 7.57
N SER A 53 -6.18 4.29 6.50
CA SER A 53 -6.34 5.68 6.07
C SER A 53 -7.24 6.48 7.01
N THR A 54 -6.86 7.72 7.28
CA THR A 54 -7.69 8.70 7.98
C THR A 54 -8.85 9.16 7.10
N SER A 55 -8.60 9.28 5.79
CA SER A 55 -9.65 9.54 4.81
C SER A 55 -9.28 8.96 3.45
N SER A 56 -10.30 8.67 2.65
CA SER A 56 -10.11 8.10 1.31
C SER A 56 -11.12 8.69 0.32
N ALA A 57 -10.64 8.90 -0.92
CA ALA A 57 -11.41 9.53 -1.98
C ALA A 57 -11.06 8.94 -3.35
N PHE A 58 -12.02 8.98 -4.26
CA PHE A 58 -11.83 8.60 -5.66
C PHE A 58 -11.79 9.84 -6.55
N ASP A 59 -10.78 9.95 -7.41
CA ASP A 59 -10.74 10.96 -8.46
C ASP A 59 -11.24 10.35 -9.79
N PRO A 60 -12.45 10.74 -10.26
CA PRO A 60 -12.98 10.23 -11.53
C PRO A 60 -12.24 10.75 -12.77
N ALA A 61 -11.46 11.83 -12.67
CA ALA A 61 -10.73 12.37 -13.81
C ALA A 61 -9.49 11.53 -14.14
N THR A 62 -8.77 11.07 -13.11
CA THR A 62 -7.57 10.24 -13.25
C THR A 62 -7.87 8.74 -13.12
N GLY A 63 -8.96 8.40 -12.42
CA GLY A 63 -9.29 7.02 -12.06
C GLY A 63 -8.53 6.51 -10.84
N GLU A 64 -7.97 7.40 -10.02
CA GLU A 64 -7.14 7.06 -8.87
C GLU A 64 -7.95 7.00 -7.56
N ILE A 65 -7.51 6.12 -6.66
CA ILE A 65 -7.97 6.09 -5.26
C ILE A 65 -6.87 6.73 -4.43
N ILE A 66 -7.24 7.74 -3.66
CA ILE A 66 -6.33 8.52 -2.83
C ILE A 66 -6.62 8.15 -1.38
N PHE A 67 -5.59 7.69 -0.67
CA PHE A 67 -5.61 7.41 0.75
C PHE A 67 -4.80 8.49 1.46
N ALA A 68 -5.39 9.16 2.45
CA ALA A 68 -4.72 10.17 3.27
C ALA A 68 -4.59 9.64 4.71
N TYR A 69 -3.42 9.84 5.29
CA TYR A 69 -3.04 9.37 6.62
C TYR A 69 -2.76 10.58 7.52
N GLU A 70 -2.90 10.44 8.84
CA GLU A 70 -2.83 11.53 9.83
C GLU A 70 -1.48 12.30 9.84
N TYR A 71 -0.44 11.77 9.20
CA TYR A 71 0.88 12.41 9.03
C TYR A 71 1.13 13.00 7.63
N ALA A 72 0.19 12.89 6.70
CA ALA A 72 0.32 13.44 5.36
C ALA A 72 -0.08 14.92 5.35
N ASP A 73 0.71 15.77 6.00
CA ASP A 73 0.65 17.21 5.79
C ASP A 73 1.21 17.53 4.39
N PHE A 74 0.35 17.62 3.38
CA PHE A 74 0.71 18.14 2.05
C PHE A 74 0.86 19.68 2.09
N GLY A 75 1.61 20.18 3.08
CA GLY A 75 1.66 21.58 3.48
C GLY A 75 2.94 22.03 4.17
N ALA A 76 4.06 21.28 4.07
CA ALA A 76 5.37 21.80 4.41
C ALA A 76 5.96 22.52 3.19
N ASP A 77 5.72 23.83 3.16
CA ASP A 77 6.53 24.80 2.45
C ASP A 77 8.02 24.55 2.70
N ASP A 78 8.79 24.77 1.66
CA ASP A 78 10.24 24.65 1.52
C ASP A 78 11.00 25.40 2.63
N GLU A 79 11.44 24.70 3.69
CA GLU A 79 12.51 25.19 4.57
C GLU A 79 13.53 24.06 4.84
N GLU A 80 14.60 24.12 4.05
CA GLU A 80 15.86 23.39 4.08
C GLU A 80 16.26 22.75 5.44
N GLU A 81 16.34 21.41 5.47
CA GLU A 81 17.14 20.70 6.49
C GLU A 81 18.55 20.48 5.95
N ASP A 82 19.49 21.20 6.54
CA ASP A 82 20.94 21.17 6.34
C ASP A 82 21.50 19.74 6.17
N GLU A 83 22.26 19.55 5.09
CA GLU A 83 23.14 18.41 4.87
C GLU A 83 24.28 18.42 5.90
N ASP A 84 24.13 17.74 7.05
CA ASP A 84 25.29 17.40 7.88
C ASP A 84 25.82 16.01 7.48
N ALA A 85 26.78 16.06 6.57
CA ALA A 85 27.56 14.93 6.09
C ALA A 85 28.54 14.46 7.17
N GLU A 86 28.29 13.29 7.75
CA GLU A 86 29.31 12.51 8.46
C GLU A 86 29.58 11.23 7.67
N ASP A 87 30.51 11.39 6.71
CA ASP A 87 31.22 10.33 6.01
C ASP A 87 32.38 9.83 6.89
N ALA A 88 32.40 8.54 7.23
CA ALA A 88 33.59 7.69 7.10
C ALA A 88 33.36 6.28 7.70
N GLU A 89 33.17 5.34 6.78
CA GLU A 89 33.79 4.01 6.69
C GLU A 89 34.14 3.22 7.97
N ASP A 90 33.58 2.01 8.08
CA ASP A 90 34.41 0.83 8.41
C ASP A 90 33.86 -0.44 7.74
N GLU A 91 34.42 -0.73 6.58
CA GLU A 91 34.35 -2.01 5.86
C GLU A 91 35.30 -3.02 6.52
N ALA A 92 34.78 -4.10 7.14
CA ALA A 92 35.47 -5.39 7.12
C ALA A 92 34.56 -6.55 7.57
N SER A 93 34.13 -7.33 6.58
CA SER A 93 33.67 -8.71 6.70
C SER A 93 34.68 -9.62 7.43
N GLU A 94 34.20 -10.60 8.19
CA GLU A 94 34.45 -12.00 7.82
C GLU A 94 33.41 -12.95 8.42
N ASP A 95 32.74 -13.61 7.49
CA ASP A 95 31.71 -14.63 7.61
C ASP A 95 32.25 -15.91 8.25
N GLY A 96 31.45 -16.49 9.14
CA GLY A 96 31.78 -17.70 9.88
C GLY A 96 31.73 -18.94 8.99
N SER A 97 32.88 -19.33 8.45
CA SER A 97 33.09 -20.69 7.96
C SER A 97 33.50 -21.60 9.10
N ASP A 98 32.67 -22.59 9.44
CA ASP A 98 33.21 -23.88 9.85
C ASP A 98 32.28 -25.02 9.40
N GLU A 99 32.88 -25.87 8.55
CA GLU A 99 32.26 -26.88 7.73
C GLU A 99 31.91 -28.16 8.52
N ASP A 100 30.95 -28.87 7.95
CA ASP A 100 30.51 -30.23 8.25
C ASP A 100 31.69 -31.24 8.24
N GLU A 101 32.15 -31.72 9.41
CA GLU A 101 32.98 -32.94 9.49
C GLU A 101 32.15 -34.16 9.93
N LYS A 102 31.59 -34.85 8.94
CA LYS A 102 31.30 -36.29 9.05
C LYS A 102 32.60 -37.07 9.27
N LYS A 103 32.74 -37.70 10.43
CA LYS A 103 33.61 -38.86 10.62
C LYS A 103 32.90 -39.93 11.44
N GLY A 104 32.52 -41.01 10.76
CA GLY A 104 32.08 -42.24 11.39
C GLY A 104 33.23 -42.96 12.10
N LYS A 105 32.87 -43.71 13.15
CA LYS A 105 33.68 -44.84 13.64
C LYS A 105 32.78 -45.81 14.43
N GLN A 106 32.67 -47.01 13.86
CA GLN A 106 32.42 -48.34 14.46
C GLN A 106 31.37 -48.51 15.54
#